data_AF-A0A1R3GAG0-F1
#
_entry.id   AF-A0A1R3GAG0-F1
#
_cell.length_a   1.000
_cell.length_b   1.000
_cell.length_c   1.000
_cell.angle_alpha   90.00
_cell.angle_beta   90.00
_cell.angle_gamma   90.00
#
_symmetry.space_group_name_H-M   'P 1'
#
loop_
_entity.id
_entity.type
_entity.pdbx_description
1 polymer ?
#
loop_
_entity_poly.entity_id
_entity_poly.type
_entity_poly.pdbx_seq_one_letter_code
_entity_poly.pdbx_strand_id
1 'polypeptide(L)' 'MHRIDATEVFLKRGEDEEADEAWERLVAAPSTMIVGQFLYDENRVVSASSLVPSDPTTAVMAPAAAKSHQYSSIGFPST' A
#
# COMPACT_ATOMS: atom_id res chain seq x y z
N MET A 1 8.58 8.82 8.77
CA MET A 1 9.46 8.34 7.68
C MET A 1 8.78 8.63 6.36
N HIS A 2 9.46 9.33 5.45
CA HIS A 2 8.94 9.59 4.09
C HIS A 2 9.52 8.54 3.14
N ARG A 3 8.67 7.70 2.52
CA ARG A 3 9.11 6.68 1.56
C ARG A 3 9.28 7.33 0.18
N ILE A 4 10.39 7.02 -0.47
CA ILE A 4 10.65 7.36 -1.86
C ILE A 4 10.80 6.04 -2.63
N ASP A 5 10.08 5.92 -3.75
CA ASP A 5 10.13 4.72 -4.59
C ASP A 5 11.11 4.94 -5.75
N ALA A 6 12.22 4.22 -5.70
CA ALA A 6 13.26 4.25 -6.73
C ALA A 6 13.22 3.01 -7.65
N THR A 7 12.16 2.18 -7.57
CA THR A 7 12.06 0.92 -8.31
C THR A 7 12.27 1.14 -9.81
N GLU A 8 11.67 2.18 -10.39
CA GLU A 8 11.79 2.49 -11.82
C GLU A 8 13.23 2.89 -12.22
N VAL A 9 13.95 3.62 -11.36
CA VAL A 9 15.37 3.95 -11.60
C VAL A 9 16.19 2.68 -11.73
N PHE A 10 15.97 1.71 -10.84
CA PHE A 10 16.71 0.45 -10.84
C PHE A 10 16.30 -0.48 -11.99
N LEU A 11 15.06 -0.40 -12.47
CA LEU A 11 14.61 -1.14 -13.65
C LEU A 11 15.24 -0.59 -14.94
N LYS A 12 15.47 0.72 -15.01
CA LYS A 12 16.11 1.41 -16.14
C LYS A 12 17.64 1.37 -16.10
N ARG A 13 18.23 0.67 -15.11
CA ARG A 13 19.68 0.59 -14.91
C ARG A 13 20.34 -0.16 -16.08
N GLY A 14 20.78 0.58 -17.09
CA GLY A 14 21.28 0.09 -18.38
C GLY A 14 21.03 1.09 -19.52
N GLU A 15 20.08 2.00 -19.32
CA GLU A 15 19.79 3.16 -20.15
C GLU A 15 20.14 4.40 -19.32
N ASP A 16 21.41 4.80 -19.33
CA ASP A 16 21.94 5.81 -18.38
C ASP A 16 21.14 7.13 -18.41
N GLU A 17 20.74 7.60 -19.60
CA GLU A 17 19.93 8.82 -19.73
C GLU A 17 18.53 8.70 -19.12
N GLU A 18 17.85 7.57 -19.32
CA GLU A 18 16.50 7.33 -18.77
C GLU A 18 16.52 7.01 -17.27
N ALA A 19 17.61 6.40 -16.80
CA ALA A 19 17.87 6.19 -15.38
C ALA A 19 18.12 7.52 -14.66
N ASP A 20 18.90 8.42 -15.26
CA ASP A 20 19.18 9.75 -14.71
C ASP A 20 17.91 10.61 -14.66
N GLU A 21 17.09 10.61 -15.72
CA GLU A 21 15.80 11.31 -15.71
C GLU A 21 14.87 10.75 -14.63
N ALA A 22 14.78 9.42 -14.52
CA ALA A 22 13.97 8.76 -13.50
C ALA A 22 14.48 9.08 -12.09
N TRP A 23 15.80 9.18 -11.89
CA TRP A 23 16.41 9.54 -10.62
C TRP A 23 16.03 10.97 -10.22
N GLU A 24 16.18 11.93 -11.13
CA GLU A 24 15.84 13.32 -10.86
C GLU A 24 14.37 13.48 -10.49
N ARG A 25 13.48 12.81 -11.23
CA ARG A 25 12.03 12.91 -11.04
C ARG A 25 11.51 12.19 -9.80
N LEU A 26 11.99 10.97 -9.54
CA LEU A 26 11.43 10.10 -8.50
C LEU A 26 12.16 10.22 -7.17
N VAL A 27 13.44 10.62 -7.18
CA VAL A 27 14.30 10.62 -5.99
C VAL A 27 14.79 12.00 -5.64
N ALA A 28 15.52 12.67 -6.54
CA ALA A 28 16.20 13.92 -6.23
C ALA A 28 15.21 15.06 -5.96
N ALA A 29 14.23 15.29 -6.84
CA ALA A 29 13.25 16.35 -6.66
C ALA A 29 12.33 16.10 -5.43
N PRO A 30 11.76 14.90 -5.21
CA PRO A 30 10.94 14.65 -4.04
C PRO A 30 11.71 14.75 -2.72
N SER A 31 12.95 14.24 -2.66
CA SER A 31 13.77 14.34 -1.45
C SER A 31 14.15 15.79 -1.14
N THR A 32 14.52 16.58 -2.15
CA THR A 32 14.82 18.01 -2.01
C THR A 32 13.62 18.77 -1.45
N MET A 33 12.41 18.48 -1.94
CA MET A 33 11.19 19.09 -1.43
C MET A 33 10.91 18.72 0.03
N ILE A 34 11.04 17.44 0.39
CA ILE A 34 10.82 16.95 1.76
C ILE A 34 11.82 17.60 2.73
N VAL A 35 13.09 17.65 2.36
CA VAL A 35 14.14 18.28 3.18
C VAL A 35 13.91 19.80 3.25
N GLY A 36 13.52 20.43 2.16
CA GLY A 36 13.17 21.85 2.12
C GLY A 36 12.04 22.19 3.09
N GLN A 37 10.95 21.43 3.06
CA GLN A 37 9.84 21.59 4.03
C GLN A 37 10.32 21.38 5.47
N PHE A 38 11.13 20.34 5.72
CA PHE A 38 11.66 20.10 7.07
C PHE A 38 12.51 21.26 7.60
N LEU A 39 13.35 21.86 6.76
CA LEU A 39 14.27 22.92 7.16
C LEU A 39 13.61 24.29 7.27
N TYR A 40 12.60 24.56 6.44
CA TYR A 40 12.04 25.91 6.26
C TYR A 40 10.54 26.04 6.61
N ASP A 41 9.84 24.98 7.00
CA ASP A 41 8.49 25.12 7.57
C ASP A 41 8.56 25.75 8.96
N GLU A 42 8.38 27.08 9.03
CA GLU A 42 8.30 27.85 10.29
C GLU A 42 7.05 27.51 11.13
N ASN A 43 6.09 26.74 10.60
CA ASN A 43 4.79 26.49 11.25
C ASN A 43 4.52 25.02 11.63
N ARG A 44 5.53 24.16 11.76
CA ARG A 44 5.33 22.81 12.30
C ARG A 44 5.24 22.82 13.83
N VAL A 45 4.26 23.56 14.37
CA VAL A 45 3.62 23.13 15.62
C VAL A 45 2.95 21.79 15.31
N VAL A 46 3.66 20.72 15.64
CA VAL A 46 3.15 19.36 15.57
C VAL A 46 1.96 19.31 16.52
N SER A 47 0.74 19.56 16.00
CA SER A 47 -0.47 19.21 16.71
C SER A 47 -0.39 17.71 16.95
N ALA A 48 -0.03 17.34 18.18
CA ALA A 48 0.06 15.98 18.70
C ALA A 48 -1.32 15.32 18.82
N SER A 49 -2.21 15.58 17.87
CA SER A 49 -3.59 15.08 17.81
C SER A 49 -3.73 14.08 16.69
N SER A 50 -2.84 13.11 16.60
CA SER A 50 -3.14 11.84 15.93
C SER A 50 -2.26 10.73 16.51
N LEU A 51 -2.29 10.60 17.84
CA LEU A 51 -1.94 9.36 18.52
C LEU A 51 -3.26 8.67 18.86
N VAL A 52 -3.94 8.13 17.85
CA VAL A 52 -4.92 7.07 18.09
C VAL A 52 -4.34 5.79 17.50
N PRO A 53 -3.74 4.91 18.33
CA PRO A 53 -3.60 3.52 17.94
C PRO A 53 -5.01 2.93 17.94
N SER A 54 -5.59 2.76 16.75
CA SER A 54 -6.79 1.95 16.58
C SER A 54 -6.38 0.48 16.71
N ASP A 55 -6.52 -0.07 17.91
CA ASP A 55 -6.25 -1.47 18.22
C ASP A 55 -7.00 -2.43 17.27
N PRO A 56 -6.33 -3.50 16.76
CA PRO A 56 -6.97 -4.56 16.01
C PRO A 56 -7.73 -5.50 16.96
N THR A 57 -8.98 -5.15 17.32
CA THR A 57 -9.86 -6.09 18.01
C THR A 57 -10.27 -7.20 17.04
N THR A 58 -9.48 -8.27 17.11
CA THR A 58 -9.82 -9.63 16.74
C THR A 58 -11.11 -10.03 17.48
N ALA A 59 -12.17 -10.33 16.74
CA ALA A 59 -13.29 -11.09 17.25
C ALA A 59 -13.98 -11.89 16.12
N VAL A 60 -13.54 -13.14 16.01
CA VAL A 60 -14.32 -14.38 15.84
C VAL A 60 -15.35 -14.52 14.70
N MET A 61 -15.02 -15.47 13.81
CA MET A 61 -15.88 -16.40 13.07
C MET A 61 -17.38 -16.39 13.38
N ALA A 62 -18.20 -16.28 12.33
CA ALA A 62 -19.53 -16.88 12.26
C ALA A 62 -19.74 -17.50 10.86
N PRO A 63 -19.96 -18.83 10.72
CA PRO A 63 -20.35 -19.43 9.46
C PRO A 63 -21.87 -19.35 9.33
N ALA A 64 -22.38 -18.37 8.57
CA ALA A 64 -23.81 -18.26 8.30
C ALA A 64 -24.16 -18.90 6.95
N ALA A 65 -24.54 -20.19 7.03
CA ALA A 65 -25.40 -20.98 6.15
C ALA A 65 -25.46 -20.64 4.64
N ALA A 66 -24.83 -21.49 3.84
CA ALA A 66 -25.01 -21.53 2.39
C ALA A 66 -26.43 -21.96 2.00
N LYS A 67 -26.99 -21.23 1.02
CA LYS A 67 -28.33 -21.35 0.46
C LYS A 67 -28.64 -22.77 -0.01
N SER A 68 -29.85 -23.24 0.32
CA SER A 68 -30.47 -24.44 -0.24
C SER A 68 -30.56 -24.33 -1.77
N HIS A 69 -29.70 -25.04 -2.48
CA HIS A 69 -29.96 -25.44 -3.86
C HIS A 69 -30.51 -26.87 -3.82
N GLN A 70 -31.84 -26.99 -3.85
CA GLN A 70 -32.43 -28.19 -4.43
C GLN A 70 -32.07 -28.20 -5.92
N TYR A 71 -31.28 -29.16 -6.34
CA TYR A 71 -31.30 -29.65 -7.72
C TYR A 71 -31.46 -31.17 -7.67
N SER A 72 -32.63 -31.58 -8.15
CA SER A 72 -33.05 -32.95 -8.39
C SER A 72 -32.43 -33.43 -9.69
N SER A 73 -31.68 -34.55 -9.68
CA SER A 73 -31.56 -35.41 -10.87
C SER A 73 -30.72 -36.69 -10.66
N ILE A 74 -31.42 -37.83 -10.90
CA ILE A 74 -31.04 -39.08 -11.61
C ILE A 74 -29.96 -40.05 -11.09
N GLY A 75 -30.44 -41.28 -10.75
CA GLY A 75 -29.87 -42.62 -11.05
C GLY A 75 -28.63 -43.07 -10.24
N PHE A 76 -28.41 -44.31 -9.79
CA PHE A 76 -28.91 -45.66 -10.10
C PHE A 76 -28.62 -46.59 -8.87
N PRO A 77 -29.15 -47.84 -8.81
CA PRO A 77 -29.03 -48.73 -7.65
C PRO A 77 -27.72 -49.53 -7.65
N SER A 78 -27.30 -50.02 -6.49
CA SER A 78 -26.29 -51.08 -6.40
C SER A 78 -26.72 -52.16 -5.43
N THR A 79 -26.28 -53.35 -5.82
CA THR A 79 -26.80 -54.71 -5.62
C THR A 79 -26.63 -55.25 -4.21
#